data_AF-A0A7S1S928-F1
#
_entry.id   AF-A0A7S1S928-F1
#
_cell.length_a   1.000
_cell.length_b   1.000
_cell.length_c   1.000
_cell.angle_alpha   90.00
_cell.angle_beta   90.00
_cell.angle_gamma   90.00
#
_symmetry.space_group_name_H-M   'P 1'
#
loop_
_entity.id
_entity.type
_entity.pdbx_description
1 polymer ?
#
loop_
_entity_poly.entity_id
_entity_poly.type
_entity_poly.pdbx_seq_one_letter_code
_entity_poly.pdbx_strand_id
1 'polypeptide(L)'
;MAQLKRTYKASVYAAVPASVRSGYHRTRMVLDRNPLVLLMRAALSVGIVVYTLRFTDAPEKTATFVKHCHQVAMQLSNPKVVRWENDRIKGRVKMDDYLRGYEWIDKNTPKDARVIAWWDYGYQITGIAKRTSIADGNTWNHEHIATLGRILTSTEKKSHNAMRHIADYALVWAGGHGDDMGKSPHLARIGNSVFPDHCGDDDPLCRKFSFYQDGSPTPMMAASFLYKAVNHNVRQGVKLNSKLWKEVHTTKYGLMRVFKVLNVSQESKEWIENPANRKCDAPGSWYCVGQYPPALAPLIAKRRNFAQLEDFNKKGQDKSAYTKLIEKERTGSSGTEL
;
A
#
# COMPACT_ATOMS: atom_id res chain seq x y z
N MET A 1 -17.91 16.93 -11.57
CA MET A 1 -18.49 17.24 -12.90
C MET A 1 -19.92 16.75 -13.11
N ALA A 2 -20.28 15.50 -12.76
CA ALA A 2 -21.64 14.99 -12.99
C ALA A 2 -22.73 15.76 -12.23
N GLN A 3 -22.48 16.09 -10.95
CA GLN A 3 -23.35 16.92 -10.12
C GLN A 3 -23.61 18.28 -10.81
N LEU A 4 -22.54 18.96 -11.24
CA LEU A 4 -22.54 20.28 -11.87
C LEU A 4 -23.34 20.31 -13.17
N LYS A 5 -23.18 19.29 -14.04
CA LYS A 5 -24.01 19.12 -15.25
C LYS A 5 -25.49 18.92 -14.90
N ARG A 6 -25.79 18.20 -13.82
CA ARG A 6 -27.17 17.94 -13.37
C ARG A 6 -27.82 19.20 -12.82
N THR A 7 -27.11 19.96 -11.99
CA THR A 7 -27.59 21.24 -11.46
C THR A 7 -27.81 22.25 -12.58
N TYR A 8 -26.87 22.35 -13.53
CA TYR A 8 -27.01 23.23 -14.68
C TYR A 8 -28.24 22.88 -15.53
N LYS A 9 -28.43 21.59 -15.88
CA LYS A 9 -29.62 21.15 -16.61
C LYS A 9 -30.91 21.43 -15.85
N ALA A 10 -30.93 21.24 -14.53
CA ALA A 10 -32.08 21.53 -13.70
C ALA A 10 -32.40 23.02 -13.67
N SER A 11 -31.39 23.90 -13.54
CA SER A 11 -31.56 25.35 -13.57
C SER A 11 -32.07 25.84 -14.92
N VAL A 12 -31.51 25.33 -16.03
CA VAL A 12 -31.98 25.65 -17.38
C VAL A 12 -33.42 25.19 -17.59
N TYR A 13 -33.77 23.98 -17.12
CA TYR A 13 -35.15 23.48 -17.21
C TYR A 13 -36.13 24.29 -16.35
N ALA A 14 -35.71 24.73 -15.16
CA ALA A 14 -36.50 25.56 -14.26
C ALA A 14 -36.74 26.97 -14.82
N ALA A 15 -35.79 27.50 -15.59
CA ALA A 15 -35.90 28.79 -16.27
C ALA A 15 -36.93 28.79 -17.43
N VAL A 16 -37.37 27.62 -17.89
CA VAL A 16 -38.41 27.54 -18.94
C VAL A 16 -39.79 27.83 -18.31
N PRO A 17 -40.54 28.84 -18.82
CA PRO A 17 -41.87 29.18 -18.30
C PRO A 17 -42.82 27.97 -18.29
N ALA A 18 -43.67 27.89 -17.27
CA ALA A 18 -44.59 26.76 -17.09
C ALA A 18 -45.59 26.61 -18.25
N SER A 19 -46.01 27.73 -18.87
CA SER A 19 -46.87 27.75 -20.05
C SER A 19 -46.22 27.05 -21.25
N VAL A 20 -44.95 27.32 -21.52
CA VAL A 20 -44.17 26.70 -22.61
C VAL A 20 -43.99 25.20 -22.35
N ARG A 21 -43.70 24.81 -21.09
CA ARG A 21 -43.61 23.38 -20.71
C ARG A 21 -44.93 22.65 -20.92
N SER A 22 -46.04 23.22 -20.46
CA SER A 22 -47.37 22.62 -20.62
C SER A 22 -47.79 22.53 -22.09
N GLY A 23 -47.48 23.55 -22.90
CA GLY A 23 -47.69 23.54 -24.35
C GLY A 23 -46.88 22.46 -25.04
N TYR A 24 -45.58 22.35 -24.73
CA TYR A 24 -44.72 21.29 -25.24
C TYR A 24 -45.25 19.89 -24.89
N HIS A 25 -45.64 19.65 -23.63
CA HIS A 25 -46.18 18.35 -23.22
C HIS A 25 -47.49 18.00 -23.94
N ARG A 26 -48.38 18.98 -24.13
CA ARG A 26 -49.65 18.77 -24.84
C ARG A 26 -49.41 18.46 -26.33
N THR A 27 -48.56 19.24 -27.01
CA THR A 27 -48.18 18.99 -28.40
C THR A 27 -47.47 17.66 -28.57
N ARG A 28 -46.58 17.30 -27.63
CA ARG A 28 -45.89 16.02 -27.64
C ARG A 28 -46.85 14.84 -27.46
N MET A 29 -47.84 14.93 -26.57
CA MET A 29 -48.86 13.88 -26.43
C MET A 29 -49.68 13.67 -27.71
N VAL A 30 -49.95 14.74 -28.47
CA VAL A 30 -50.64 14.64 -29.76
C VAL A 30 -49.74 14.01 -30.83
N LEU A 31 -48.48 14.44 -30.92
CA LEU A 31 -47.50 13.91 -31.88
C LEU A 31 -47.13 12.46 -31.59
N ASP A 32 -46.98 12.07 -30.32
CA ASP A 32 -46.63 10.71 -29.89
C ASP A 32 -47.83 9.74 -30.01
N ARG A 33 -49.07 10.23 -30.24
CA ARG A 33 -50.25 9.41 -30.56
C ARG A 33 -50.52 9.29 -32.06
N ASN A 34 -49.86 10.10 -32.90
CA ASN A 34 -50.04 10.06 -34.34
C ASN A 34 -49.11 9.00 -34.97
N PRO A 35 -49.67 7.91 -35.54
CA PRO A 35 -48.87 6.80 -36.05
C PRO A 35 -47.95 7.22 -37.22
N LEU A 36 -48.35 8.20 -38.02
CA LEU A 36 -47.56 8.69 -39.15
C LEU A 36 -46.33 9.48 -38.68
N VAL A 37 -46.47 10.29 -37.62
CA VAL A 37 -45.34 11.02 -37.01
C VAL A 37 -44.36 10.04 -36.35
N LEU A 38 -44.86 9.00 -35.68
CA LEU A 38 -44.02 7.95 -35.11
C LEU A 38 -43.24 7.19 -36.20
N LEU A 39 -43.91 6.82 -37.30
CA LEU A 39 -43.27 6.17 -38.45
C LEU A 39 -42.19 7.05 -39.08
N MET A 40 -42.46 8.34 -39.28
CA MET A 40 -41.47 9.29 -39.81
C MET A 40 -40.26 9.44 -38.89
N ARG A 41 -40.45 9.48 -37.58
CA ARG A 41 -39.35 9.54 -36.59
C ARG A 41 -38.54 8.25 -36.56
N ALA A 42 -39.20 7.09 -36.67
CA ALA A 42 -38.54 5.80 -36.78
C ALA A 42 -37.72 5.73 -38.08
N ALA A 43 -38.30 6.12 -39.22
CA ALA A 43 -37.61 6.16 -40.51
C ALA A 43 -36.40 7.11 -40.48
N LEU A 44 -36.53 8.30 -39.90
CA LEU A 44 -35.42 9.23 -39.74
C LEU A 44 -34.31 8.65 -38.84
N SER A 45 -34.69 8.00 -37.74
CA SER A 45 -33.74 7.37 -36.82
C SER A 45 -32.99 6.21 -37.49
N VAL A 46 -33.69 5.36 -38.25
CA VAL A 46 -33.08 4.32 -39.08
C VAL A 46 -32.16 4.94 -40.14
N GLY A 47 -32.60 6.02 -40.79
CA GLY A 47 -31.80 6.76 -41.78
C GLY A 47 -30.50 7.30 -41.19
N ILE A 48 -30.54 7.89 -39.99
CA ILE A 48 -29.36 8.37 -39.26
C ILE A 48 -28.43 7.19 -38.95
N VAL A 49 -28.96 6.08 -38.42
CA VAL A 49 -28.15 4.89 -38.10
C VAL A 49 -27.47 4.34 -39.36
N VAL A 50 -28.21 4.18 -40.46
CA VAL A 50 -27.65 3.71 -41.73
C VAL A 50 -26.60 4.69 -42.25
N TYR A 51 -26.86 5.99 -42.18
CA TYR A 51 -25.90 7.02 -42.60
C TYR A 51 -24.62 6.95 -41.78
N THR A 52 -24.73 6.90 -40.44
CA THR A 52 -23.58 6.77 -39.54
C THR A 52 -22.80 5.48 -39.80
N LEU A 53 -23.47 4.36 -40.05
CA LEU A 53 -22.79 3.08 -40.27
C LEU A 53 -22.18 2.93 -41.67
N ARG A 54 -22.68 3.64 -42.70
CA ARG A 54 -22.25 3.44 -44.09
C ARG A 54 -21.43 4.59 -44.67
N PHE A 55 -21.65 5.82 -44.22
CA PHE A 55 -21.08 7.03 -44.81
C PHE A 55 -20.18 7.81 -43.86
N THR A 56 -19.89 7.25 -42.67
CA THR A 56 -18.94 7.85 -41.71
C THR A 56 -17.96 6.80 -41.21
N ASP A 57 -16.82 7.24 -40.67
CA ASP A 57 -15.80 6.36 -40.08
C ASP A 57 -16.21 5.78 -38.71
N ALA A 58 -17.46 5.97 -38.28
CA ALA A 58 -17.93 5.51 -36.97
C ALA A 58 -17.71 4.00 -36.74
N PRO A 59 -17.95 3.08 -37.70
CA PRO A 59 -17.66 1.67 -37.50
C PRO A 59 -16.16 1.38 -37.29
N GLU A 60 -15.29 2.00 -38.08
CA GLU A 60 -13.84 1.81 -37.98
C GLU A 60 -13.28 2.36 -36.67
N LYS A 61 -13.70 3.58 -36.28
CA LYS A 61 -13.32 4.19 -35.00
C LYS A 61 -13.85 3.38 -33.83
N THR A 62 -15.06 2.84 -33.93
CA THR A 62 -15.63 1.96 -32.90
C THR A 62 -14.83 0.67 -32.80
N ALA A 63 -14.49 0.03 -33.92
CA ALA A 63 -13.68 -1.19 -33.93
C ALA A 63 -12.28 -0.94 -33.34
N THR A 64 -11.65 0.19 -33.69
CA THR A 64 -10.36 0.62 -33.13
C THR A 64 -10.45 0.86 -31.63
N PHE A 65 -11.51 1.55 -31.17
CA PHE A 65 -11.76 1.80 -29.75
C PHE A 65 -11.96 0.49 -28.98
N VAL A 66 -12.79 -0.43 -29.49
CA VAL A 66 -13.03 -1.74 -28.87
C VAL A 66 -11.72 -2.54 -28.79
N LYS A 67 -10.92 -2.55 -29.87
CA LYS A 67 -9.60 -3.19 -29.87
C LYS A 67 -8.66 -2.58 -28.83
N HIS A 68 -8.64 -1.25 -28.72
CA HIS A 68 -7.86 -0.56 -27.70
C HIS A 68 -8.31 -0.92 -26.28
N CYS A 69 -9.62 -0.87 -26.01
CA CYS A 69 -10.18 -1.30 -24.72
C CYS A 69 -9.81 -2.74 -24.38
N HIS A 70 -9.85 -3.65 -25.37
CA HIS A 70 -9.45 -5.03 -25.18
C HIS A 70 -7.95 -5.15 -24.85
N GLN A 71 -7.07 -4.42 -25.55
CA GLN A 71 -5.64 -4.39 -25.24
C GLN A 71 -5.35 -3.88 -23.83
N VAL A 72 -6.02 -2.79 -23.42
CA VAL A 72 -5.93 -2.25 -22.06
C VAL A 72 -6.45 -3.26 -21.03
N ALA A 73 -7.60 -3.90 -21.29
CA ALA A 73 -8.15 -4.93 -20.40
C ALA A 73 -7.18 -6.10 -20.21
N MET A 74 -6.51 -6.55 -21.26
CA MET A 74 -5.48 -7.60 -21.19
C MET A 74 -4.26 -7.17 -20.36
N GLN A 75 -3.85 -5.89 -20.46
CA GLN A 75 -2.73 -5.36 -19.66
C GLN A 75 -3.07 -5.22 -18.17
N LEU A 76 -4.32 -4.85 -17.86
CA LEU A 76 -4.81 -4.73 -16.48
C LEU A 76 -5.07 -6.10 -15.82
N SER A 77 -5.30 -7.15 -16.62
CA SER A 77 -5.59 -8.51 -16.16
C SER A 77 -4.33 -9.27 -15.70
N ASN A 78 -3.57 -8.68 -14.77
CA ASN A 78 -2.33 -9.24 -14.24
C ASN A 78 -2.43 -9.45 -12.71
N PRO A 79 -2.79 -10.66 -12.24
CA PRO A 79 -2.85 -10.96 -10.81
C PRO A 79 -1.48 -10.79 -10.15
N LYS A 80 -1.41 -10.14 -8.99
CA LYS A 80 -0.11 -9.78 -8.38
C LYS A 80 0.51 -10.86 -7.49
N VAL A 81 -0.31 -11.73 -6.89
CA VAL A 81 0.13 -12.81 -5.98
C VAL A 81 0.65 -14.03 -6.76
N VAL A 82 0.01 -14.36 -7.89
CA VAL A 82 0.43 -15.40 -8.82
C VAL A 82 0.59 -14.76 -10.17
N ARG A 83 1.83 -14.68 -10.67
CA ARG A 83 2.14 -14.03 -11.94
C ARG A 83 2.60 -15.03 -12.98
N TRP A 84 2.37 -14.69 -14.23
CA TRP A 84 3.03 -15.36 -15.35
C TRP A 84 4.23 -14.52 -15.75
N GLU A 85 5.41 -15.13 -15.73
CA GLU A 85 6.66 -14.50 -16.14
C GLU A 85 7.17 -15.21 -17.39
N ASN A 86 7.72 -14.45 -18.33
CA ASN A 86 8.37 -15.02 -19.51
C ASN A 86 9.83 -15.27 -19.18
N ASP A 87 10.17 -16.53 -18.90
CA ASP A 87 11.53 -16.98 -18.74
C ASP A 87 12.19 -17.18 -20.12
N ARG A 88 13.45 -16.74 -20.25
CA ARG A 88 14.19 -16.80 -21.53
C ARG A 88 14.43 -18.22 -22.02
N ILE A 89 14.45 -19.22 -21.13
CA ILE A 89 14.77 -20.61 -21.44
C ILE A 89 13.52 -21.50 -21.36
N LYS A 90 12.70 -21.30 -20.33
CA LYS A 90 11.54 -22.16 -20.01
C LYS A 90 10.23 -21.63 -20.59
N GLY A 91 10.25 -20.51 -21.30
CA GLY A 91 9.04 -19.87 -21.83
C GLY A 91 8.16 -19.31 -20.72
N ARG A 92 6.84 -19.46 -20.83
CA ARG A 92 5.90 -18.88 -19.87
C ARG A 92 5.85 -19.70 -18.57
N VAL A 93 6.44 -19.17 -17.50
CA VAL A 93 6.51 -19.81 -16.18
C VAL A 93 5.51 -19.18 -15.22
N LYS A 94 4.81 -20.04 -14.47
CA LYS A 94 3.96 -19.60 -13.36
C LYS A 94 4.82 -19.30 -12.13
N MET A 95 4.84 -18.04 -11.72
CA MET A 95 5.47 -17.56 -10.49
C MET A 95 4.41 -17.48 -9.39
N ASP A 96 4.30 -18.53 -8.58
CA ASP A 96 3.36 -18.64 -7.46
C ASP A 96 4.04 -18.59 -6.08
N ASP A 97 5.31 -18.17 -6.01
CA ASP A 97 6.12 -18.12 -4.79
C ASP A 97 5.41 -17.45 -3.61
N TYR A 98 4.80 -16.26 -3.81
CA TYR A 98 4.11 -15.56 -2.73
C TYR A 98 2.96 -16.39 -2.16
N LEU A 99 2.10 -16.95 -3.03
CA LEU A 99 1.02 -17.84 -2.60
C LEU A 99 1.58 -19.04 -1.82
N ARG A 100 2.59 -19.72 -2.38
CA ARG A 100 3.19 -20.92 -1.78
C ARG A 100 3.83 -20.65 -0.44
N GLY A 101 4.54 -19.53 -0.28
CA GLY A 101 5.14 -19.22 1.01
C GLY A 101 4.10 -18.78 2.06
N TYR A 102 3.00 -18.13 1.67
CA TYR A 102 1.90 -17.85 2.60
C TYR A 102 1.18 -19.14 3.02
N GLU A 103 0.92 -20.05 2.08
CA GLU A 103 0.41 -21.40 2.38
C GLU A 103 1.35 -22.18 3.30
N TRP A 104 2.67 -22.04 3.10
CA TRP A 104 3.66 -22.66 3.98
C TRP A 104 3.55 -22.10 5.41
N ILE A 105 3.39 -20.79 5.59
CA ILE A 105 3.19 -20.19 6.90
C ILE A 105 1.92 -20.73 7.57
N ASP A 106 0.80 -20.83 6.85
CA ASP A 106 -0.46 -21.34 7.42
C ASP A 106 -0.32 -22.79 7.93
N LYS A 107 0.47 -23.61 7.23
CA LYS A 107 0.65 -25.04 7.56
C LYS A 107 1.74 -25.31 8.59
N ASN A 108 2.79 -24.49 8.65
CA ASN A 108 4.03 -24.82 9.38
C ASN A 108 4.33 -23.92 10.59
N THR A 109 3.49 -22.93 10.89
CA THR A 109 3.66 -22.05 12.06
C THR A 109 2.52 -22.22 13.06
N PRO A 110 2.73 -21.96 14.37
CA PRO A 110 1.64 -21.92 15.36
C PRO A 110 0.55 -20.91 14.98
N LYS A 111 -0.73 -21.18 15.30
CA LYS A 111 -1.85 -20.32 14.90
C LYS A 111 -1.83 -18.92 15.53
N ASP A 112 -1.24 -18.82 16.71
CA ASP A 112 -1.00 -17.58 17.45
C ASP A 112 0.31 -16.87 17.03
N ALA A 113 1.02 -17.38 16.03
CA ALA A 113 2.27 -16.77 15.58
C ALA A 113 2.04 -15.38 14.96
N ARG A 114 2.90 -14.44 15.35
CA ARG A 114 2.89 -13.06 14.87
C ARG A 114 3.99 -12.86 13.83
N VAL A 115 3.63 -12.34 12.67
CA VAL A 115 4.54 -12.19 11.52
C VAL A 115 4.80 -10.72 11.27
N ILE A 116 6.06 -10.31 11.41
CA ILE A 116 6.52 -8.97 11.04
C ILE A 116 6.93 -8.96 9.56
N ALA A 117 6.40 -8.01 8.81
CA ALA A 117 6.70 -7.77 7.40
C ALA A 117 6.42 -6.29 7.10
N TRP A 118 6.81 -5.80 5.93
CA TRP A 118 6.34 -4.48 5.51
C TRP A 118 4.82 -4.44 5.37
N TRP A 119 4.22 -3.27 5.64
CA TRP A 119 2.77 -3.12 5.81
C TRP A 119 1.97 -3.46 4.53
N ASP A 120 2.57 -3.31 3.35
CA ASP A 120 1.99 -3.70 2.06
C ASP A 120 1.40 -5.13 2.07
N TYR A 121 1.99 -6.03 2.86
CA TYR A 121 1.69 -7.46 2.84
C TYR A 121 0.74 -7.89 3.97
N GLY A 122 0.33 -7.00 4.88
CA GLY A 122 -0.39 -7.38 6.10
C GLY A 122 -1.73 -8.08 5.84
N TYR A 123 -2.49 -7.61 4.85
CA TYR A 123 -3.73 -8.27 4.44
C TYR A 123 -3.49 -9.65 3.82
N GLN A 124 -2.38 -9.86 3.11
CA GLN A 124 -2.04 -11.15 2.52
C GLN A 124 -1.61 -12.15 3.60
N ILE A 125 -0.85 -11.70 4.60
CA ILE A 125 -0.48 -12.50 5.77
C ILE A 125 -1.74 -12.92 6.54
N THR A 126 -2.66 -11.99 6.78
CA THR A 126 -3.87 -12.27 7.54
C THR A 126 -4.86 -13.14 6.74
N GLY A 127 -5.07 -12.84 5.47
CA GLY A 127 -6.05 -13.53 4.62
C GLY A 127 -5.60 -14.89 4.11
N ILE A 128 -4.35 -15.01 3.65
CA ILE A 128 -3.82 -16.24 3.03
C ILE A 128 -3.08 -17.09 4.06
N ALA A 129 -2.12 -16.49 4.78
CA ALA A 129 -1.32 -17.22 5.77
C ALA A 129 -2.06 -17.45 7.10
N LYS A 130 -3.20 -16.76 7.34
CA LYS A 130 -4.03 -16.87 8.54
C LYS A 130 -3.22 -16.68 9.83
N ARG A 131 -2.34 -15.69 9.84
CA ARG A 131 -1.53 -15.30 11.00
C ARG A 131 -1.70 -13.84 11.32
N THR A 132 -1.42 -13.49 12.57
CA THR A 132 -1.41 -12.10 13.02
C THR A 132 -0.29 -11.36 12.30
N SER A 133 -0.64 -10.37 11.49
CA SER A 133 0.34 -9.41 10.97
C SER A 133 0.58 -8.28 11.96
N ILE A 134 1.80 -7.78 12.05
CA ILE A 134 2.13 -6.65 12.91
C ILE A 134 1.55 -5.34 12.35
N ALA A 135 1.52 -5.17 11.03
CA ALA A 135 0.99 -3.97 10.37
C ALA A 135 0.30 -4.33 9.06
N ASP A 136 -0.64 -3.49 8.63
CA ASP A 136 -1.43 -3.69 7.42
C ASP A 136 -1.53 -2.46 6.52
N GLY A 137 -2.19 -2.64 5.37
CA GLY A 137 -2.40 -1.61 4.37
C GLY A 137 -3.40 -0.52 4.74
N ASN A 138 -4.01 -0.55 5.94
CA ASN A 138 -4.89 0.53 6.39
C ASN A 138 -4.09 1.77 6.86
N THR A 139 -2.86 1.56 7.31
CA THR A 139 -1.86 2.61 7.63
C THR A 139 -2.33 3.75 8.55
N TRP A 140 -3.35 3.51 9.39
CA TRP A 140 -3.96 4.52 10.26
C TRP A 140 -3.07 5.02 11.42
N ASN A 141 -2.04 4.25 11.80
CA ASN A 141 -1.10 4.62 12.86
C ASN A 141 0.33 4.74 12.30
N HIS A 142 0.72 5.97 11.94
CA HIS A 142 2.04 6.24 11.35
C HIS A 142 3.20 5.88 12.30
N GLU A 143 3.07 6.12 13.60
CA GLU A 143 4.14 5.78 14.56
C GLU A 143 4.38 4.27 14.66
N HIS A 144 3.32 3.47 14.52
CA HIS A 144 3.43 2.03 14.46
C HIS A 144 4.20 1.60 13.21
N ILE A 145 3.89 2.18 12.05
CA ILE A 145 4.59 1.92 10.78
C ILE A 145 6.05 2.40 10.84
N ALA A 146 6.31 3.55 11.46
CA ALA A 146 7.68 4.04 11.68
C ALA A 146 8.47 3.12 12.60
N THR A 147 7.83 2.53 13.60
CA THR A 147 8.46 1.53 14.48
C THR A 147 8.80 0.27 13.71
N LEU A 148 7.89 -0.21 12.87
CA LEU A 148 8.12 -1.31 11.95
C LEU A 148 9.29 -1.02 11.00
N GLY A 149 9.27 0.13 10.32
CA GLY A 149 10.33 0.57 9.41
C GLY A 149 11.68 0.61 10.11
N ARG A 150 11.75 1.27 11.28
CA ARG A 150 12.96 1.32 12.11
C ARG A 150 13.45 -0.07 12.51
N ILE A 151 12.58 -0.99 12.89
CA ILE A 151 12.98 -2.36 13.26
C ILE A 151 13.61 -3.07 12.06
N LEU A 152 13.00 -2.97 10.88
CA LEU A 152 13.48 -3.65 9.67
C LEU A 152 14.80 -3.05 9.15
N THR A 153 14.98 -1.72 9.25
CA THR A 153 16.16 -1.01 8.72
C THR A 153 17.27 -0.79 9.74
N SER A 154 17.09 -1.18 11.00
CA SER A 154 18.14 -1.12 12.02
C SER A 154 19.15 -2.26 11.88
N THR A 155 20.31 -2.10 12.53
CA THR A 155 21.31 -3.17 12.63
C THR A 155 20.71 -4.43 13.25
N GLU A 156 21.26 -5.60 12.92
CA GLU A 156 20.76 -6.88 13.42
C GLU A 156 20.46 -6.87 14.92
N LYS A 157 21.43 -6.50 15.76
CA LYS A 157 21.23 -6.50 17.22
C LYS A 157 20.09 -5.58 17.65
N LYS A 158 19.99 -4.38 17.08
CA LYS A 158 18.91 -3.42 17.40
C LYS A 158 17.55 -3.93 16.91
N SER A 159 17.51 -4.50 15.71
CA SER A 159 16.32 -5.10 15.11
C SER A 159 15.80 -6.26 15.97
N HIS A 160 16.66 -7.22 16.30
CA HIS A 160 16.33 -8.38 17.14
C HIS A 160 15.83 -7.98 18.52
N ASN A 161 16.53 -7.04 19.17
CA ASN A 161 16.16 -6.55 20.51
C ASN A 161 14.73 -6.04 20.57
N ALA A 162 14.21 -5.45 19.49
CA ALA A 162 12.83 -5.01 19.43
C ALA A 162 11.88 -6.10 18.91
N MET A 163 12.27 -6.78 17.82
CA MET A 163 11.46 -7.77 17.12
C MET A 163 11.05 -8.95 18.01
N ARG A 164 11.95 -9.42 18.88
CA ARG A 164 11.69 -10.54 19.80
C ARG A 164 10.54 -10.31 20.79
N HIS A 165 10.09 -9.06 20.97
CA HIS A 165 8.98 -8.72 21.86
C HIS A 165 7.63 -8.68 21.14
N ILE A 166 7.62 -8.48 19.82
CA ILE A 166 6.40 -8.27 19.04
C ILE A 166 6.12 -9.34 17.99
N ALA A 167 7.13 -10.09 17.54
CA ALA A 167 6.98 -11.03 16.43
C ALA A 167 7.75 -12.34 16.64
N ASP A 168 7.18 -13.41 16.11
CA ASP A 168 7.73 -14.77 16.15
C ASP A 168 8.45 -15.12 14.83
N TYR A 169 8.00 -14.53 13.73
CA TYR A 169 8.57 -14.70 12.39
C TYR A 169 8.72 -13.35 11.69
N ALA A 170 9.78 -13.21 10.90
CA ALA A 170 9.97 -12.12 9.96
C ALA A 170 9.83 -12.65 8.52
N LEU A 171 9.01 -11.96 7.73
CA LEU A 171 8.81 -12.23 6.31
C LEU A 171 9.40 -11.08 5.50
N VAL A 172 10.21 -11.43 4.51
CA VAL A 172 10.77 -10.48 3.55
C VAL A 172 10.46 -10.95 2.12
N TRP A 173 10.07 -10.00 1.27
CA TRP A 173 10.04 -10.21 -0.16
C TRP A 173 11.45 -9.97 -0.71
N ALA A 174 11.94 -10.93 -1.48
CA ALA A 174 13.23 -10.92 -2.15
C ALA A 174 13.02 -11.12 -3.67
N GLY A 175 14.04 -10.91 -4.51
CA GLY A 175 13.92 -11.15 -5.95
C GLY A 175 14.22 -9.96 -6.85
N GLY A 176 14.72 -8.86 -6.31
CA GLY A 176 15.34 -7.73 -7.02
C GLY A 176 14.35 -6.67 -7.53
N HIS A 177 13.28 -7.06 -8.23
CA HIS A 177 12.34 -6.08 -8.80
C HIS A 177 11.10 -5.86 -7.91
N GLY A 178 11.03 -4.69 -7.28
CA GLY A 178 9.92 -4.31 -6.40
C GLY A 178 9.87 -5.08 -5.07
N ASP A 179 10.98 -5.74 -4.73
CA ASP A 179 11.17 -6.43 -3.46
C ASP A 179 11.43 -5.43 -2.32
N ASP A 180 11.65 -5.94 -1.11
CA ASP A 180 11.81 -5.05 0.05
C ASP A 180 13.10 -4.22 -0.03
N MET A 181 14.10 -4.60 -0.84
CA MET A 181 15.31 -3.79 -1.01
C MET A 181 15.04 -2.55 -1.83
N GLY A 182 14.23 -2.64 -2.89
CA GLY A 182 13.82 -1.48 -3.69
C GLY A 182 13.01 -0.46 -2.87
N LYS A 183 12.25 -0.94 -1.87
CA LYS A 183 11.46 -0.10 -0.97
C LYS A 183 12.24 0.36 0.26
N SER A 184 13.34 -0.29 0.60
CA SER A 184 14.04 -0.12 1.87
C SER A 184 14.45 1.32 2.23
N PRO A 185 14.83 2.22 1.29
CA PRO A 185 15.09 3.63 1.63
C PRO A 185 13.82 4.36 2.11
N HIS A 186 12.65 3.99 1.58
CA HIS A 186 11.37 4.53 2.04
C HIS A 186 11.02 4.05 3.46
N LEU A 187 11.29 2.78 3.77
CA LEU A 187 11.14 2.21 5.12
C LEU A 187 11.98 3.00 6.14
N ALA A 188 13.25 3.25 5.81
CA ALA A 188 14.17 3.97 6.68
C ALA A 188 13.76 5.42 6.87
N ARG A 189 13.27 6.09 5.82
CA ARG A 189 12.73 7.45 5.89
C ARG A 189 11.52 7.54 6.81
N ILE A 190 10.57 6.62 6.69
CA ILE A 190 9.41 6.57 7.59
C ILE A 190 9.87 6.32 9.03
N GLY A 191 10.80 5.39 9.25
CA GLY A 191 11.41 5.17 10.56
C GLY A 191 12.04 6.44 11.13
N ASN A 192 12.85 7.15 10.35
CA ASN A 192 13.53 8.37 10.77
C ASN A 192 12.58 9.54 11.05
N SER A 193 11.41 9.59 10.41
CA SER A 193 10.42 10.66 10.62
C SER A 193 9.90 10.72 12.06
N VAL A 194 9.90 9.58 12.78
CA VAL A 194 9.47 9.45 14.18
C VAL A 194 10.66 9.23 15.10
N PHE A 195 11.74 8.61 14.61
CA PHE A 195 12.91 8.24 15.39
C PHE A 195 14.18 8.97 14.91
N PRO A 196 14.49 10.13 15.49
CA PRO A 196 15.61 10.96 15.04
C PRO A 196 16.98 10.28 15.23
N ASP A 197 17.10 9.33 16.17
CA ASP A 197 18.33 8.57 16.39
C ASP A 197 18.52 7.41 15.38
N HIS A 198 17.69 7.31 14.34
CA HIS A 198 17.87 6.32 13.29
C HIS A 198 18.95 6.75 12.28
N CYS A 199 18.75 7.88 11.59
CA CYS A 199 19.69 8.44 10.61
C CYS A 199 20.26 9.80 11.05
N GLY A 200 19.65 10.39 12.07
CA GLY A 200 19.98 11.70 12.60
C GLY A 200 19.02 12.79 12.11
N ASP A 201 18.90 13.85 12.89
CA ASP A 201 18.18 15.07 12.49
C ASP A 201 18.93 15.84 11.38
N ASP A 202 20.22 15.55 11.19
CA ASP A 202 21.06 16.06 10.09
C ASP A 202 20.73 15.40 8.73
N ASP A 203 20.08 14.23 8.74
CA ASP A 203 19.67 13.50 7.55
C ASP A 203 18.19 13.08 7.62
N PRO A 204 17.24 14.05 7.52
CA PRO A 204 15.82 13.78 7.65
C PRO A 204 15.27 12.80 6.59
N LEU A 205 15.87 12.78 5.39
CA LEU A 205 15.48 11.89 4.30
C LEU A 205 16.09 10.49 4.42
N CYS A 206 16.95 10.27 5.41
CA CYS A 206 17.72 9.06 5.63
C CYS A 206 18.51 8.60 4.39
N ARG A 207 19.23 9.53 3.74
CA ARG A 207 20.11 9.24 2.60
C ARG A 207 21.28 8.32 2.98
N LYS A 208 21.69 8.32 4.25
CA LYS A 208 22.68 7.36 4.79
C LYS A 208 22.23 5.90 4.64
N PHE A 209 20.92 5.65 4.50
CA PHE A 209 20.35 4.34 4.20
C PHE A 209 19.99 4.23 2.71
N SER A 210 21.00 4.01 1.87
CA SER A 210 20.81 3.86 0.42
C SER A 210 21.79 2.88 -0.20
N PHE A 211 21.69 2.74 -1.52
CA PHE A 211 22.74 2.21 -2.37
C PHE A 211 23.51 3.35 -3.03
N TYR A 212 24.77 3.12 -3.34
CA TYR A 212 25.56 3.97 -4.22
C TYR A 212 25.17 3.72 -5.68
N GLN A 213 25.67 4.57 -6.60
CA GLN A 213 25.36 4.48 -8.03
C GLN A 213 25.81 3.15 -8.67
N ASP A 214 26.84 2.52 -8.11
CA ASP A 214 27.35 1.21 -8.53
C ASP A 214 26.52 0.02 -7.97
N GLY A 215 25.45 0.30 -7.22
CA GLY A 215 24.61 -0.71 -6.58
C GLY A 215 25.22 -1.32 -5.30
N SER A 216 26.37 -0.83 -4.82
CA SER A 216 26.91 -1.24 -3.54
C SER A 216 26.13 -0.60 -2.39
N PRO A 217 25.87 -1.32 -1.28
CA PRO A 217 25.12 -0.77 -0.15
C PRO A 217 25.99 0.21 0.65
N THR A 218 25.37 1.28 1.17
CA THR A 218 25.98 2.10 2.23
C THR A 218 26.28 1.27 3.49
N PRO A 219 27.20 1.70 4.38
CA PRO A 219 27.49 0.98 5.62
C PRO A 219 26.25 0.74 6.49
N MET A 220 25.33 1.71 6.53
CA MET A 220 24.08 1.59 7.27
C MET A 220 23.14 0.56 6.63
N MET A 221 22.99 0.57 5.30
CA MET A 221 22.23 -0.44 4.56
C MET A 221 22.81 -1.83 4.78
N ALA A 222 24.11 -2.02 4.61
CA ALA A 222 24.80 -3.31 4.72
C ALA A 222 24.69 -3.92 6.13
N ALA A 223 24.65 -3.07 7.17
CA ALA A 223 24.50 -3.50 8.55
C ALA A 223 23.06 -3.87 8.93
N SER A 224 22.07 -3.48 8.13
CA SER A 224 20.65 -3.63 8.46
C SER A 224 20.18 -5.08 8.44
N PHE A 225 19.17 -5.39 9.27
CA PHE A 225 18.48 -6.67 9.25
C PHE A 225 17.91 -6.95 7.85
N LEU A 226 17.18 -6.00 7.27
CA LEU A 226 16.52 -6.19 5.98
C LEU A 226 17.49 -6.56 4.86
N TYR A 227 18.60 -5.83 4.72
CA TYR A 227 19.64 -6.14 3.72
C TYR A 227 20.20 -7.54 3.91
N LYS A 228 20.52 -7.92 5.16
CA LYS A 228 21.08 -9.23 5.47
C LYS A 228 20.07 -10.36 5.30
N ALA A 229 18.79 -10.13 5.61
CA ALA A 229 17.72 -11.10 5.45
C ALA A 229 17.45 -11.38 3.96
N VAL A 230 17.34 -10.34 3.12
CA VAL A 230 17.14 -10.50 1.68
C VAL A 230 18.35 -11.18 1.02
N ASN A 231 19.57 -10.83 1.42
CA ASN A 231 20.79 -11.34 0.81
C ASN A 231 21.39 -12.57 1.51
N HIS A 232 20.76 -13.11 2.55
CA HIS A 232 21.28 -14.23 3.33
C HIS A 232 21.54 -15.44 2.43
N ASN A 233 22.78 -15.94 2.37
CA ASN A 233 23.16 -17.08 1.51
C ASN A 233 22.92 -16.86 0.00
N VAL A 234 22.62 -15.63 -0.44
CA VAL A 234 22.47 -15.25 -1.84
C VAL A 234 23.71 -14.48 -2.30
N ARG A 235 24.09 -13.45 -1.54
CA ARG A 235 25.31 -12.68 -1.81
C ARG A 235 26.48 -13.26 -1.02
N GLN A 236 27.62 -13.46 -1.68
CA GLN A 236 28.82 -13.99 -1.04
C GLN A 236 29.22 -13.13 0.17
N GLY A 237 29.47 -13.78 1.31
CA GLY A 237 29.86 -13.11 2.56
C GLY A 237 28.71 -12.48 3.37
N VAL A 238 27.48 -12.42 2.84
CA VAL A 238 26.33 -11.86 3.58
C VAL A 238 25.57 -12.97 4.30
N LYS A 239 25.69 -12.98 5.63
CA LYS A 239 24.95 -13.91 6.50
C LYS A 239 24.24 -13.17 7.63
N LEU A 240 23.01 -13.60 7.89
CA LEU A 240 22.24 -13.22 9.04
C LEU A 240 22.74 -14.00 10.26
N ASN A 241 22.76 -13.38 11.43
CA ASN A 241 23.26 -13.97 12.65
C ASN A 241 22.38 -15.16 13.10
N SER A 242 22.94 -16.37 13.04
CA SER A 242 22.25 -17.62 13.38
C SER A 242 21.85 -17.74 14.85
N LYS A 243 22.40 -16.92 15.74
CA LYS A 243 21.99 -16.85 17.16
C LYS A 243 20.72 -16.03 17.36
N LEU A 244 20.37 -15.18 16.40
CA LEU A 244 19.25 -14.24 16.49
C LEU A 244 18.09 -14.65 15.59
N TRP A 245 18.37 -15.26 14.44
CA TRP A 245 17.35 -15.76 13.51
C TRP A 245 17.73 -17.11 12.93
N LYS A 246 16.70 -17.83 12.49
CA LYS A 246 16.82 -19.06 11.70
C LYS A 246 15.98 -18.92 10.45
N GLU A 247 16.60 -19.03 9.27
CA GLU A 247 15.84 -19.18 8.02
C GLU A 247 15.06 -20.49 8.08
N VAL A 248 13.74 -20.42 7.93
CA VAL A 248 12.85 -21.59 8.02
C VAL A 248 12.20 -21.95 6.69
N HIS A 249 12.08 -20.98 5.78
CA HIS A 249 11.52 -21.21 4.47
C HIS A 249 12.02 -20.18 3.47
N THR A 250 12.34 -20.65 2.26
CA THR A 250 12.57 -19.82 1.09
C THR A 250 11.84 -20.48 -0.08
N THR A 251 11.10 -19.67 -0.83
CA THR A 251 10.28 -20.15 -1.95
C THR A 251 11.13 -20.58 -3.14
N LYS A 252 10.53 -21.24 -4.12
CA LYS A 252 11.23 -21.92 -5.22
C LYS A 252 12.15 -20.98 -6.01
N TYR A 253 11.72 -19.76 -6.27
CA TYR A 253 12.50 -18.74 -6.98
C TYR A 253 13.12 -17.72 -6.02
N GLY A 254 13.05 -17.97 -4.72
CA GLY A 254 13.57 -17.07 -3.69
C GLY A 254 12.83 -15.76 -3.55
N LEU A 255 11.61 -15.63 -4.09
CA LEU A 255 10.87 -14.37 -4.06
C LEU A 255 10.29 -14.01 -2.68
N MET A 256 10.13 -15.01 -1.81
CA MET A 256 9.70 -14.79 -0.44
C MET A 256 10.51 -15.67 0.52
N ARG A 257 10.92 -15.07 1.62
CA ARG A 257 11.78 -15.70 2.62
C ARG A 257 11.21 -15.47 4.01
N VAL A 258 11.25 -16.51 4.84
CA VAL A 258 10.69 -16.51 6.19
C VAL A 258 11.78 -16.89 7.18
N PHE A 259 11.95 -16.04 8.18
CA PHE A 259 12.94 -16.18 9.24
C PHE A 259 12.22 -16.31 10.57
N LYS A 260 12.52 -17.36 11.34
CA LYS A 260 12.09 -17.48 12.73
C LYS A 260 12.96 -16.59 13.60
N VAL A 261 12.32 -15.76 14.44
CA VAL A 261 13.00 -14.95 15.44
C VAL A 261 13.35 -15.85 16.63
N LEU A 262 14.62 -15.88 17.04
CA LEU A 262 15.05 -16.69 18.19
C LEU A 262 14.93 -15.89 19.48
N ASN A 263 14.78 -16.57 20.62
CA ASN A 263 14.68 -15.94 21.94
C ASN A 263 13.55 -14.90 22.07
N VAL A 264 12.39 -15.22 21.49
CA VAL A 264 11.15 -14.45 21.65
C VAL A 264 10.80 -14.39 23.13
N SER A 265 10.46 -13.19 23.62
CA SER A 265 10.06 -12.98 25.01
C SER A 265 8.65 -13.51 25.22
N GLN A 266 8.54 -14.59 25.99
CA GLN A 266 7.26 -15.18 26.35
C GLN A 266 6.43 -14.22 27.22
N GLU A 267 7.08 -13.53 28.17
CA GLU A 267 6.46 -12.45 28.97
C GLU A 267 5.83 -11.36 28.09
N SER A 268 6.52 -10.91 27.04
CA SER A 268 5.95 -9.91 26.13
C SER A 268 4.80 -10.46 25.30
N LYS A 269 4.83 -11.75 24.94
CA LYS A 269 3.76 -12.41 24.21
C LYS A 269 2.50 -12.50 25.07
N GLU A 270 2.63 -12.98 26.31
CA GLU A 270 1.54 -13.07 27.29
C GLU A 270 0.96 -11.70 27.62
N TRP A 271 1.81 -10.68 27.75
CA TRP A 271 1.36 -9.31 27.98
C TRP A 271 0.51 -8.77 26.81
N ILE A 272 0.89 -9.05 25.56
CA ILE A 272 0.14 -8.61 24.38
C ILE A 272 -1.19 -9.35 24.26
N GLU A 273 -1.22 -10.63 24.64
CA GLU A 273 -2.42 -11.46 24.56
C GLU A 273 -3.48 -11.06 25.59
N ASN A 274 -3.04 -10.61 26.77
CA ASN A 274 -3.93 -10.21 27.86
C ASN A 274 -4.86 -9.03 27.46
N PRO A 275 -6.19 -9.24 27.38
CA PRO A 275 -7.15 -8.21 27.01
C PRO A 275 -7.15 -6.99 27.96
N ALA A 276 -6.75 -7.17 29.23
CA ALA A 276 -6.68 -6.08 30.21
C ALA A 276 -5.65 -5.00 29.84
N ASN A 277 -4.65 -5.33 29.00
CA ASN A 277 -3.64 -4.38 28.54
C ASN A 277 -4.10 -3.58 27.31
N ARG A 278 -5.28 -3.87 26.75
CA ARG A 278 -5.84 -3.12 25.63
C ARG A 278 -6.46 -1.82 26.11
N LYS A 279 -6.28 -0.76 25.35
CA LYS A 279 -6.91 0.53 25.61
C LYS A 279 -8.13 0.68 24.70
N CYS A 280 -9.32 0.61 25.28
CA CYS A 280 -10.54 0.91 24.56
C CYS A 280 -10.78 2.43 24.54
N ASP A 281 -11.36 2.93 23.46
CA ASP A 281 -11.79 4.33 23.32
C ASP A 281 -12.92 4.69 24.30
N ALA A 282 -13.84 3.75 24.59
CA ALA A 282 -14.91 3.88 25.57
C ALA A 282 -15.24 2.53 26.26
N PRO A 283 -15.83 2.54 27.46
CA PRO A 283 -16.33 1.32 28.12
C PRO A 283 -17.32 0.57 27.21
N GLY A 284 -17.07 -0.71 26.94
CA GLY A 284 -17.93 -1.54 26.09
C GLY A 284 -17.75 -1.33 24.57
N SER A 285 -16.81 -0.50 24.15
CA SER A 285 -16.50 -0.34 22.73
C SER A 285 -15.87 -1.60 22.14
N TRP A 286 -16.15 -1.82 20.85
CA TRP A 286 -15.49 -2.86 20.07
C TRP A 286 -14.06 -2.48 19.66
N TYR A 287 -13.70 -1.20 19.78
CA TYR A 287 -12.38 -0.68 19.39
C TYR A 287 -11.44 -0.59 20.59
N CYS A 288 -10.68 -1.65 20.81
CA CYS A 288 -9.68 -1.74 21.87
C CYS A 288 -8.28 -1.95 21.29
N VAL A 289 -7.48 -0.89 21.26
CA VAL A 289 -6.14 -0.93 20.68
C VAL A 289 -5.17 -1.66 21.60
N GLY A 290 -4.35 -2.53 21.00
CA GLY A 290 -3.22 -3.12 21.70
C GLY A 290 -2.16 -2.08 22.04
N GLN A 291 -1.47 -2.29 23.14
CA GLN A 291 -0.33 -1.46 23.54
C GLN A 291 0.99 -2.19 23.24
N TYR A 292 2.13 -1.51 23.39
CA TYR A 292 3.44 -2.16 23.30
C TYR A 292 3.85 -2.73 24.65
N PRO A 293 4.47 -3.92 24.70
CA PRO A 293 4.93 -4.51 25.95
C PRO A 293 5.95 -3.60 26.64
N PRO A 294 6.02 -3.58 27.99
CA PRO A 294 6.90 -2.69 28.75
C PRO A 294 8.38 -2.75 28.33
N ALA A 295 8.84 -3.92 27.89
CA ALA A 295 10.20 -4.11 27.38
C ALA A 295 10.54 -3.24 26.14
N LEU A 296 9.54 -2.78 25.39
CA LEU A 296 9.71 -1.84 24.28
C LEU A 296 9.61 -0.37 24.69
N ALA A 297 9.26 -0.05 25.94
CA ALA A 297 9.16 1.33 26.40
C ALA A 297 10.42 2.17 26.12
N PRO A 298 11.66 1.67 26.27
CA PRO A 298 12.86 2.44 25.91
C PRO A 298 12.97 2.77 24.42
N LEU A 299 12.41 1.93 23.53
CA LEU A 299 12.32 2.23 22.11
C LEU A 299 11.20 3.25 21.86
N ILE A 300 10.02 3.04 22.44
CA ILE A 300 8.85 3.90 22.22
C ILE A 300 9.08 5.31 22.77
N ALA A 301 9.79 5.45 23.88
CA ALA A 301 10.14 6.75 24.47
C ALA A 301 11.01 7.63 23.56
N LYS A 302 11.66 7.06 22.54
CA LYS A 302 12.44 7.82 21.55
C LYS A 302 11.60 8.41 20.41
N ARG A 303 10.30 8.09 20.35
CA ARG A 303 9.41 8.64 19.35
C ARG A 303 9.25 10.13 19.57
N ARG A 304 9.28 10.89 18.48
CA ARG A 304 8.67 12.22 18.42
C ARG A 304 7.30 12.07 17.78
N ASN A 305 6.32 12.80 18.31
CA ASN A 305 4.96 12.77 17.76
C ASN A 305 5.00 13.14 16.28
N PHE A 306 4.42 12.28 15.46
CA PHE A 306 4.22 12.60 14.05
C PHE A 306 3.02 13.54 13.94
N ALA A 307 3.28 14.83 13.66
CA ALA A 307 2.21 15.73 13.24
C ALA A 307 1.83 15.37 11.81
N GLN A 308 0.63 14.81 11.62
CA GLN A 308 0.06 14.62 10.29
C GLN A 308 -0.07 15.97 9.59
N LEU A 309 -0.03 15.95 8.25
CA LEU A 309 -0.18 17.12 7.42
C LEU A 309 -1.53 17.83 7.57
N GLU A 310 -2.50 17.30 8.32
CA GLU A 310 -3.72 18.02 8.71
C GLU A 310 -3.72 18.58 10.15
N ASP A 311 -2.71 18.24 10.96
CA ASP A 311 -2.66 18.49 12.41
C ASP A 311 -2.04 19.88 12.76
N PHE A 312 -2.30 20.90 11.94
CA PHE A 312 -1.67 22.23 12.00
C PHE A 312 -2.05 23.09 13.21
N ASN A 313 -3.06 22.71 13.98
CA ASN A 313 -3.53 23.49 15.13
C ASN A 313 -2.81 23.16 16.45
N LYS A 314 -1.91 22.17 16.48
CA LYS A 314 -1.09 21.91 17.68
C LYS A 314 0.14 22.83 17.71
N LYS A 315 -0.03 24.01 18.28
CA LYS A 315 1.09 24.87 18.70
C LYS A 315 1.83 24.21 19.88
N GLY A 316 3.15 24.01 19.77
CA GLY A 316 4.00 23.77 20.94
C GLY A 316 4.66 22.39 21.11
N GLN A 317 4.76 21.53 20.09
CA GLN A 317 5.59 20.31 20.17
C GLN A 317 6.84 20.39 19.30
N ASP A 318 7.93 19.77 19.79
CA ASP A 318 9.20 19.60 19.06
C ASP A 318 8.98 18.79 17.78
N LYS A 319 8.70 19.50 16.68
CA LYS A 319 8.52 18.90 15.35
C LYS A 319 9.80 18.19 14.92
N SER A 320 9.67 17.03 14.30
CA SER A 320 10.82 16.30 13.75
C SER A 320 11.51 17.09 12.63
N ALA A 321 12.80 16.85 12.41
CA ALA A 321 13.54 17.48 11.31
C ALA A 321 12.88 17.21 9.93
N TYR A 322 12.24 16.04 9.79
CA TYR A 322 11.47 15.68 8.61
C TYR A 322 10.24 16.59 8.41
N THR A 323 9.44 16.82 9.45
CA THR A 323 8.29 17.73 9.37
C THR A 323 8.74 19.16 9.02
N LYS A 324 9.84 19.63 9.62
CA LYS A 324 10.42 20.95 9.31
C LYS A 324 10.88 21.07 7.85
N LEU A 325 11.46 20.01 7.28
CA LEU A 325 11.86 19.96 5.87
C LEU A 325 10.65 20.12 4.94
N ILE A 326 9.59 19.34 5.17
CA ILE A 326 8.37 19.37 4.35
C ILE A 326 7.67 20.73 4.44
N GLU A 327 7.60 21.33 5.63
CA GLU A 327 7.06 22.68 5.82
C GLU A 327 7.85 23.71 4.99
N LYS A 328 9.19 23.63 5.02
CA LYS A 328 10.07 24.52 4.23
C LYS A 328 9.85 24.36 2.73
N GLU A 329 9.78 23.13 2.23
CA GLU A 329 9.53 22.85 0.81
C GLU A 329 8.19 23.43 0.32
N ARG A 330 7.13 23.35 1.15
CA ARG A 330 5.82 23.94 0.82
C ARG A 330 5.81 25.46 0.85
N THR A 331 6.49 26.08 1.82
CA THR A 331 6.62 27.56 1.85
C THR A 331 7.48 28.10 0.71
N GLY A 332 8.40 27.28 0.19
CA GLY A 332 9.20 27.62 -0.98
C GLY A 332 8.44 27.44 -2.30
N SER A 333 7.51 26.50 -2.39
CA SER A 333 6.71 26.26 -3.61
C SER A 333 5.51 27.20 -3.76
N SER A 334 5.09 27.90 -2.70
CA SER A 334 4.08 28.96 -2.79
C SER A 334 4.60 30.29 -3.36
N GLY A 335 5.88 30.36 -3.76
CA GLY A 335 6.51 31.54 -4.38
C GLY A 335 6.59 31.51 -5.91
N THR A 336 6.07 30.47 -6.56
CA THR A 336 6.14 30.28 -8.02
C THR A 336 4.75 30.08 -8.64
N GLU A 337 3.79 30.92 -8.25
CA GLU A 337 2.59 31.19 -9.03
C GLU A 337 2.50 32.70 -9.27
N LEU A 338 2.98 33.12 -10.44
CA LEU A 338 2.49 34.23 -11.25
C LEU A 338 2.75 33.92 -12.72
#